data_AF-A0A3Q0HBZ3-F1
#
_entry.id   AF-A0A3Q0HBZ3-F1
#
_cell.length_a   1.000
_cell.length_b   1.000
_cell.length_c   1.000
_cell.angle_alpha   90.00
_cell.angle_beta   90.00
_cell.angle_gamma   90.00
#
_symmetry.space_group_name_H-M   'P 1'
#
loop_
_entity.id
_entity.type
_entity.pdbx_description
1 polymer ?
#
loop_
_entity_poly.entity_id
_entity_poly.type
_entity_poly.pdbx_seq_one_letter_code
_entity_poly.pdbx_strand_id
1 'polypeptide(L)'
;MKIAWRYQNLPKMEASPAASSRFGHYYDVSKTLSPELLQSTKWHRFFLPEEISLQPNINICNMTSGYTRLLQSIQRIIYQEGFDGSHPQKKQKNILRIGIQNLGSVLWGEDICCTDNPEDVHSLTKFLYILRSLLRMSLSACIITVPAHLIQNKAIMERVTNLSDTVVALESFIGSERETNPLYKDYHGLIHIHQIPQLNCLICDVSDTKDLAFRLKRKLFTIERLHLPPDLSDTVSRSSKQDLAESAKLLSSGCGAMAMGKKHLDF
;
A
#
# COMPACT_ATOMS: atom_id res chain seq x y z
N MET A 1 30.91 -19.31 25.31
CA MET A 1 29.61 -20.00 25.26
C MET A 1 29.52 -20.70 23.89
N LYS A 2 29.51 -22.04 23.83
CA LYS A 2 29.39 -22.80 22.56
C LYS A 2 27.91 -22.95 22.22
N ILE A 3 27.46 -22.32 21.14
CA ILE A 3 26.09 -22.48 20.63
C ILE A 3 25.96 -23.93 20.11
N ALA A 4 24.81 -24.56 20.32
CA ALA A 4 24.56 -25.93 19.86
C ALA A 4 24.77 -26.06 18.34
N TRP A 5 25.40 -27.15 17.89
CA TRP A 5 25.80 -27.43 16.50
C TRP A 5 24.70 -27.10 15.48
N ARG A 6 23.43 -27.36 15.83
CA ARG A 6 22.28 -27.11 14.96
C ARG A 6 22.13 -25.66 14.48
N TYR A 7 22.62 -24.69 15.24
CA TYR A 7 22.51 -23.26 14.89
C TYR A 7 23.75 -22.71 14.18
N GLN A 8 24.80 -23.51 14.03
CA GLN A 8 26.07 -23.07 13.46
C GLN A 8 25.95 -22.74 11.96
N ASN A 9 24.99 -23.36 11.28
CA ASN A 9 24.76 -23.23 9.84
C ASN A 9 23.48 -22.47 9.48
N LEU A 10 22.81 -21.82 10.45
CA LEU A 10 21.67 -20.97 10.11
C LEU A 10 22.16 -19.73 9.37
N PRO A 11 21.45 -19.28 8.32
CA PRO A 11 21.75 -18.01 7.68
C PRO A 11 21.71 -16.91 8.74
N LYS A 12 22.80 -16.15 8.88
CA LYS A 12 22.78 -14.95 9.72
C LYS A 12 21.80 -13.98 9.08
N MET A 13 20.64 -13.81 9.69
CA MET A 13 19.65 -12.85 9.25
C MET A 13 20.22 -11.45 9.48
N GLU A 14 20.71 -10.80 8.42
CA GLU A 14 21.12 -9.41 8.49
C GLU A 14 19.86 -8.57 8.72
N ALA A 15 19.72 -8.03 9.93
CA ALA A 15 18.62 -7.13 10.31
C ALA A 15 18.71 -5.74 9.63
N SER A 16 19.69 -5.55 8.75
CA SER A 16 19.91 -4.32 8.02
C SER A 16 20.02 -4.67 6.54
N PRO A 17 19.27 -4.01 5.64
CA PRO A 17 19.50 -4.19 4.22
C PRO A 17 20.98 -3.87 3.96
N ALA A 18 21.68 -4.85 3.36
CA ALA A 18 23.09 -4.76 3.00
C ALA A 18 23.39 -3.36 2.43
N ALA A 19 24.55 -2.82 2.78
CA ALA A 19 25.04 -1.50 2.37
C ALA A 19 25.29 -1.45 0.84
N SER A 20 24.24 -1.59 0.04
CA SER A 20 24.20 -1.20 -1.35
C SER A 20 23.93 0.31 -1.39
N SER A 21 24.35 0.96 -2.47
CA SER A 21 24.33 2.42 -2.66
C SER A 21 23.09 3.07 -2.02
N ARG A 22 23.28 4.12 -1.18
CA ARG A 22 22.18 4.81 -0.50
C ARG A 22 21.21 5.39 -1.52
N PHE A 23 20.22 4.60 -1.92
CA PHE A 23 19.14 5.02 -2.78
C PHE A 23 18.11 5.73 -1.91
N GLY A 24 18.04 7.06 -2.05
CA GLY A 24 17.05 7.91 -1.36
C GLY A 24 17.62 8.75 -0.22
N HIS A 25 16.70 9.42 0.47
CA HIS A 25 16.98 10.35 1.55
C HIS A 25 16.24 9.93 2.82
N TYR A 26 16.84 10.20 3.98
CA TYR A 26 16.18 10.07 5.26
C TYR A 26 15.58 11.43 5.63
N TYR A 27 14.27 11.47 5.79
CA TYR A 27 13.54 12.67 6.17
C TYR A 27 13.21 12.67 7.67
N ASP A 28 13.34 13.84 8.29
CA ASP A 28 12.86 14.10 9.64
C ASP A 28 11.39 14.55 9.53
N VAL A 29 10.46 13.69 9.94
CA VAL A 29 9.01 13.96 9.82
C VAL A 29 8.54 15.12 10.72
N SER A 30 9.37 15.58 11.66
CA SER A 30 9.06 16.75 12.51
C SER A 30 9.41 18.09 11.85
N LYS A 31 10.12 18.06 10.71
CA LYS A 31 10.54 19.27 9.99
C LYS A 31 9.68 19.50 8.76
N THR A 32 9.42 20.76 8.48
CA THR A 32 8.78 21.21 7.24
C THR A 32 9.83 21.53 6.18
N LEU A 33 9.43 21.51 4.91
CA LEU A 33 10.28 22.00 3.82
C LEU A 33 10.54 23.50 3.99
N SER A 34 11.74 23.97 3.65
CA SER A 34 12.04 25.40 3.70
C SER A 34 11.28 26.15 2.59
N PRO A 35 10.84 27.40 2.83
CA PRO A 35 10.10 28.16 1.84
C PRO A 35 10.91 28.46 0.57
N GLU A 36 12.24 28.61 0.69
CA GLU A 36 13.14 28.82 -0.44
C GLU A 36 13.16 27.60 -1.38
N LEU A 37 13.14 26.40 -0.80
CA LEU A 37 13.07 25.16 -1.56
C LEU A 37 11.72 25.01 -2.26
N LEU A 38 10.62 25.38 -1.60
CA LEU A 38 9.28 25.38 -2.21
C LEU A 38 9.18 26.34 -3.40
N GLN A 39 9.84 27.50 -3.33
CA GLN A 39 9.83 28.49 -4.41
C GLN A 39 10.72 28.09 -5.59
N SER A 40 11.88 27.47 -5.31
CA SER A 40 12.81 27.01 -6.36
C SER A 40 12.37 25.72 -7.05
N THR A 41 11.51 24.93 -6.39
CA THR A 41 11.03 23.65 -6.93
C THR A 41 9.78 23.87 -7.77
N LYS A 42 9.76 23.32 -8.98
CA LYS A 42 8.55 23.27 -9.79
C LYS A 42 7.61 22.18 -9.25
N TRP A 43 6.40 22.56 -8.87
CA TRP A 43 5.36 21.64 -8.42
C TRP A 43 3.98 22.12 -8.87
N HIS A 44 3.03 21.18 -8.91
CA HIS A 44 1.66 21.46 -9.30
C HIS A 44 0.73 21.12 -8.14
N ARG A 45 -0.23 22.01 -7.88
CA ARG A 45 -1.31 21.79 -6.93
C ARG A 45 -2.59 21.52 -7.71
N PHE A 46 -3.36 20.56 -7.25
CA PHE A 46 -4.75 20.39 -7.66
C PHE A 46 -5.60 20.39 -6.40
N PHE A 47 -6.58 21.28 -6.35
CA PHE A 47 -7.54 21.34 -5.26
C PHE A 47 -8.95 21.44 -5.84
N LEU A 48 -9.73 20.38 -5.66
CA LEU A 48 -11.02 20.24 -6.33
C LEU A 48 -11.97 21.44 -6.12
N PRO A 49 -12.13 22.00 -4.90
CA PRO A 49 -12.99 23.16 -4.70
C PRO A 49 -12.60 24.41 -5.50
N GLU A 50 -11.31 24.64 -5.75
CA GLU A 50 -10.83 25.76 -6.58
C GLU A 50 -11.14 25.54 -8.08
N GLU A 51 -11.27 24.29 -8.51
CA GLU A 51 -11.48 23.90 -9.91
C GLU A 51 -12.97 23.85 -10.30
N ILE A 52 -13.86 23.62 -9.33
CA ILE A 52 -15.31 23.55 -9.56
C ILE A 52 -15.89 24.93 -9.97
N SER A 53 -15.31 26.03 -9.48
CA SER A 53 -15.77 27.38 -9.80
C SER A 53 -15.44 27.85 -11.22
N LEU A 54 -14.55 27.17 -11.93
CA LEU A 54 -13.92 27.72 -13.15
C LEU A 54 -14.58 27.29 -14.46
N GLN A 55 -15.35 26.19 -14.49
CA GLN A 55 -15.87 25.64 -15.75
C GLN A 55 -17.18 24.84 -15.56
N PRO A 56 -18.06 24.78 -16.59
CA PRO A 56 -19.29 23.99 -16.54
C PRO A 56 -19.02 22.50 -16.27
N ASN A 57 -20.07 21.78 -15.84
CA ASN A 57 -19.99 20.37 -15.46
C ASN A 57 -19.69 19.51 -16.71
N ILE A 58 -18.44 19.07 -16.83
CA ILE A 58 -18.00 18.16 -17.90
C ILE A 58 -18.19 16.74 -17.38
N ASN A 59 -19.17 16.01 -17.92
CA ASN A 59 -19.35 14.58 -17.65
C ASN A 59 -18.70 13.77 -18.78
N ILE A 60 -17.42 13.44 -18.63
CA ILE A 60 -16.72 12.52 -19.54
C ILE A 60 -16.82 11.11 -18.96
N CYS A 61 -17.30 10.17 -19.77
CA CYS A 61 -17.36 8.74 -19.44
C CYS A 61 -18.23 8.34 -18.22
N ASN A 62 -19.24 9.14 -17.84
CA ASN A 62 -20.09 8.91 -16.67
C ASN A 62 -19.23 8.68 -15.42
N MET A 63 -18.41 9.68 -15.12
CA MET A 63 -17.55 9.76 -13.93
C MET A 63 -17.85 11.07 -13.22
N THR A 64 -17.55 11.14 -11.92
CA THR A 64 -17.68 12.39 -11.19
C THR A 64 -16.82 13.50 -11.84
N SER A 65 -17.33 14.72 -11.76
CA SER A 65 -16.65 15.88 -12.36
C SER A 65 -15.28 16.11 -11.73
N GLY A 66 -15.10 15.77 -10.46
CA GLY A 66 -13.80 15.89 -9.78
C GLY A 66 -12.73 14.98 -10.36
N TYR A 67 -13.06 13.72 -10.63
CA TYR A 67 -12.13 12.78 -11.28
C TYR A 67 -11.82 13.16 -12.72
N THR A 68 -12.83 13.61 -13.46
CA THR A 68 -12.64 14.09 -14.83
C THR A 68 -11.67 15.27 -14.88
N ARG A 69 -11.84 16.27 -13.99
CA ARG A 69 -10.95 17.44 -13.90
C ARG A 69 -9.54 17.06 -13.49
N LEU A 70 -9.40 16.15 -12.53
CA LEU A 70 -8.09 15.67 -12.10
C LEU A 70 -7.35 14.97 -13.24
N LEU A 71 -8.03 14.08 -13.98
CA LEU A 71 -7.44 13.40 -15.15
C LEU A 71 -6.99 14.40 -16.21
N GLN A 72 -7.81 15.40 -16.52
CA GLN A 72 -7.46 16.44 -17.48
C GLN A 72 -6.25 17.27 -17.01
N SER A 73 -6.18 17.60 -15.72
CA SER A 73 -5.04 18.33 -15.14
C SER A 73 -3.76 17.51 -15.25
N ILE A 74 -3.79 16.24 -14.84
CA ILE A 74 -2.65 15.32 -14.95
C ILE A 74 -2.21 15.17 -16.41
N GLN A 75 -3.15 14.92 -17.32
CA GLN A 75 -2.89 14.76 -18.75
C GLN A 75 -2.25 16.02 -19.34
N ARG A 76 -2.75 17.21 -18.97
CA ARG A 76 -2.20 18.49 -19.40
C ARG A 76 -0.74 18.65 -18.97
N ILE A 77 -0.42 18.35 -17.71
CA ILE A 77 0.95 18.41 -17.19
C ILE A 77 1.85 17.42 -17.93
N ILE A 78 1.39 16.19 -18.14
CA ILE A 78 2.15 15.16 -18.86
C ILE A 78 2.56 15.64 -20.25
N TYR A 79 1.64 16.23 -21.02
CA TYR A 79 1.95 16.70 -22.37
C TYR A 79 2.76 18.00 -22.38
N GLN A 80 2.36 19.01 -21.60
CA GLN A 80 3.02 20.32 -21.60
C GLN A 80 4.48 20.24 -21.14
N GLU A 81 4.78 19.31 -20.24
CA GLU A 81 6.12 19.14 -19.67
C GLU A 81 6.90 18.01 -20.33
N GLY A 82 6.31 17.36 -21.33
CA GLY A 82 6.95 16.31 -22.11
C GLY A 82 7.23 15.02 -21.33
N PHE A 83 6.44 14.69 -20.31
CA PHE A 83 6.51 13.38 -19.65
C PHE A 83 5.88 12.27 -20.50
N ASP A 84 5.17 12.61 -21.58
CA ASP A 84 4.62 11.66 -22.52
C ASP A 84 5.70 10.77 -23.16
N GLY A 85 5.47 9.46 -23.14
CA GLY A 85 6.40 8.46 -23.66
C GLY A 85 6.52 8.48 -25.18
N SER A 86 5.51 9.02 -25.89
CA SER A 86 5.55 9.10 -27.35
C SER A 86 6.46 10.22 -27.87
N HIS A 87 6.66 11.28 -27.08
CA HIS A 87 7.53 12.42 -27.39
C HIS A 87 8.61 12.58 -26.29
N PRO A 88 9.73 11.85 -26.39
CA PRO A 88 10.74 11.83 -25.34
C PRO A 88 11.29 13.22 -25.00
N GLN A 89 11.55 13.46 -23.71
CA GLN A 89 12.05 14.73 -23.19
C GLN A 89 13.34 15.18 -23.90
N LYS A 90 13.33 16.43 -24.42
CA LYS A 90 14.43 17.00 -25.21
C LYS A 90 15.64 17.47 -24.40
N LYS A 91 15.52 17.61 -23.07
CA LYS A 91 16.57 18.18 -22.19
C LYS A 91 17.26 17.12 -21.34
N GLN A 92 16.60 16.69 -20.27
CA GLN A 92 17.07 15.70 -19.30
C GLN A 92 15.85 14.89 -18.85
N LYS A 93 16.00 13.57 -18.81
CA LYS A 93 14.91 12.67 -18.37
C LYS A 93 14.63 12.89 -16.88
N ASN A 94 13.42 13.31 -16.55
CA ASN A 94 12.89 13.40 -15.19
C ASN A 94 11.59 12.60 -15.10
N ILE A 95 11.21 12.21 -13.89
CA ILE A 95 10.00 11.43 -13.60
C ILE A 95 8.99 12.32 -12.90
N LEU A 96 7.76 12.39 -13.42
CA LEU A 96 6.65 13.07 -12.75
C LEU A 96 6.18 12.22 -11.57
N ARG A 97 6.25 12.78 -10.36
CA ARG A 97 5.77 12.12 -9.13
C ARG A 97 4.42 12.69 -8.74
N ILE A 98 3.37 11.87 -8.78
CA ILE A 98 2.00 12.26 -8.51
C ILE A 98 1.58 11.69 -7.15
N GLY A 99 1.06 12.54 -6.27
CA GLY A 99 0.49 12.13 -4.98
C GLY A 99 -0.98 12.50 -4.93
N ILE A 100 -1.87 11.51 -4.79
CA ILE A 100 -3.32 11.71 -4.69
C ILE A 100 -3.76 11.30 -3.28
N GLN A 101 -4.37 12.22 -2.56
CA GLN A 101 -4.75 12.02 -1.17
C GLN A 101 -6.24 11.69 -1.03
N ASN A 102 -6.55 10.76 -0.12
CA ASN A 102 -7.91 10.41 0.29
C ASN A 102 -8.88 10.13 -0.88
N LEU A 103 -8.42 9.41 -1.91
CA LEU A 103 -9.23 9.07 -3.08
C LEU A 103 -10.41 8.18 -2.68
N GLY A 104 -11.59 8.41 -3.25
CA GLY A 104 -12.83 7.71 -2.89
C GLY A 104 -13.52 8.25 -1.63
N SER A 105 -12.94 9.25 -0.95
CA SER A 105 -13.63 9.96 0.13
C SER A 105 -14.70 10.93 -0.39
N VAL A 106 -15.60 11.35 0.50
CA VAL A 106 -16.65 12.35 0.22
C VAL A 106 -16.08 13.68 -0.32
N LEU A 107 -14.81 13.99 -0.04
CA LEU A 107 -14.14 15.18 -0.57
C LEU A 107 -14.01 15.18 -2.11
N TRP A 108 -14.16 14.02 -2.74
CA TRP A 108 -14.14 13.87 -4.20
C TRP A 108 -15.54 13.93 -4.84
N GLY A 109 -16.57 14.20 -4.04
CA GLY A 109 -17.96 14.28 -4.50
C GLY A 109 -18.57 12.91 -4.80
N GLU A 110 -18.04 11.84 -4.20
CA GLU A 110 -18.59 10.49 -4.29
C GLU A 110 -19.36 10.12 -3.02
N ASP A 111 -20.40 9.31 -3.20
CA ASP A 111 -21.27 8.76 -2.15
C ASP A 111 -20.93 7.31 -1.82
N ILE A 112 -19.85 6.77 -2.39
CA ILE A 112 -19.40 5.37 -2.19
C ILE A 112 -19.15 5.03 -0.71
N CYS A 113 -18.82 6.02 0.11
CA CYS A 113 -18.63 5.86 1.56
C CYS A 113 -19.94 6.02 2.36
N CYS A 114 -21.00 6.51 1.74
CA CYS A 114 -22.22 6.98 2.40
C CYS A 114 -23.43 6.09 2.15
N THR A 115 -23.46 5.37 1.03
CA THR A 115 -24.62 4.60 0.57
C THR A 115 -24.21 3.20 0.09
N ASP A 116 -25.10 2.21 0.26
CA ASP A 116 -24.89 0.86 -0.25
C ASP A 116 -25.04 0.76 -1.77
N ASN A 117 -25.76 1.72 -2.37
CA ASN A 117 -26.00 1.80 -3.81
C ASN A 117 -25.65 3.21 -4.34
N PRO A 118 -24.36 3.50 -4.54
CA PRO A 118 -23.93 4.80 -5.03
C PRO A 118 -24.38 5.03 -6.48
N GLU A 119 -24.80 6.25 -6.81
CA GLU A 119 -25.29 6.58 -8.17
C GLU A 119 -24.23 6.26 -9.25
N ASP A 120 -22.96 6.51 -8.93
CA ASP A 120 -21.82 6.30 -9.83
C ASP A 120 -20.82 5.25 -9.27
N VAL A 121 -21.31 4.03 -8.96
CA VAL A 121 -20.51 2.90 -8.41
C VAL A 121 -19.17 2.66 -9.10
N HIS A 122 -19.09 2.97 -10.40
CA HIS A 122 -17.91 2.71 -11.23
C HIS A 122 -16.98 3.90 -11.41
N SER A 123 -17.36 5.11 -10.97
CA SER A 123 -16.60 6.34 -11.23
C SER A 123 -15.16 6.24 -10.73
N LEU A 124 -14.94 5.83 -9.48
CA LEU A 124 -13.60 5.56 -8.93
C LEU A 124 -12.80 4.55 -9.75
N THR A 125 -13.41 3.44 -10.15
CA THR A 125 -12.72 2.39 -10.90
C THR A 125 -12.39 2.82 -12.33
N LYS A 126 -13.27 3.58 -12.99
CA LYS A 126 -13.00 4.16 -14.31
C LYS A 126 -11.88 5.18 -14.23
N PHE A 127 -11.89 6.04 -13.21
CA PHE A 127 -10.81 6.99 -12.95
C PHE A 127 -9.47 6.28 -12.83
N LEU A 128 -9.37 5.26 -11.98
CA LEU A 128 -8.14 4.49 -11.81
C LEU A 128 -7.71 3.78 -13.10
N TYR A 129 -8.64 3.24 -13.87
CA TYR A 129 -8.36 2.60 -15.15
C TYR A 129 -7.76 3.58 -16.18
N ILE A 130 -8.34 4.78 -16.31
CA ILE A 130 -7.85 5.82 -17.22
C ILE A 130 -6.51 6.37 -16.71
N LEU A 131 -6.39 6.65 -15.41
CA LEU A 131 -5.15 7.10 -14.78
C LEU A 131 -4.02 6.08 -15.04
N ARG A 132 -4.27 4.80 -14.81
CA ARG A 132 -3.33 3.70 -15.08
C ARG A 132 -2.86 3.72 -16.54
N SER A 133 -3.75 4.01 -17.49
CA SER A 133 -3.42 4.12 -18.91
C SER A 133 -2.51 5.33 -19.19
N LEU A 134 -2.82 6.50 -18.61
CA LEU A 134 -1.98 7.70 -18.71
C LEU A 134 -0.58 7.48 -18.12
N LEU A 135 -0.50 6.81 -16.96
CA LEU A 135 0.78 6.51 -16.30
C LEU A 135 1.63 5.53 -17.13
N ARG A 136 1.02 4.50 -17.73
CA ARG A 136 1.74 3.57 -18.62
C ARG A 136 2.34 4.22 -19.85
N MET A 137 1.72 5.29 -20.33
CA MET A 137 2.16 6.04 -21.50
C MET A 137 3.05 7.23 -21.15
N SER A 138 3.46 7.40 -19.89
CA SER A 138 4.28 8.54 -19.46
C SER A 138 5.41 8.13 -18.51
N LEU A 139 6.42 8.98 -18.39
CA LEU A 139 7.47 8.87 -17.39
C LEU A 139 6.98 9.39 -16.04
N SER A 140 6.00 8.69 -15.47
CA SER A 140 5.31 9.10 -14.24
C SER A 140 5.19 7.96 -13.23
N ALA A 141 5.22 8.30 -11.94
CA ALA A 141 4.90 7.40 -10.84
C ALA A 141 3.82 8.04 -9.97
N CYS A 142 2.82 7.26 -9.55
CA CYS A 142 1.69 7.76 -8.77
C CYS A 142 1.55 6.99 -7.46
N ILE A 143 1.37 7.72 -6.35
CA ILE A 143 0.97 7.18 -5.06
C ILE A 143 -0.43 7.70 -4.74
N ILE A 144 -1.32 6.79 -4.40
CA ILE A 144 -2.71 7.08 -4.05
C ILE A 144 -2.95 6.58 -2.64
N THR A 145 -3.55 7.41 -1.80
CA THR A 145 -4.06 6.99 -0.49
C THR A 145 -5.58 6.91 -0.54
N VAL A 146 -6.13 5.81 -0.01
CA VAL A 146 -7.57 5.52 0.00
C VAL A 146 -7.98 5.26 1.44
N PRO A 147 -9.03 5.91 1.97
CA PRO A 147 -9.53 5.63 3.32
C PRO A 147 -10.38 4.35 3.30
N ALA A 148 -9.71 3.19 3.22
CA ALA A 148 -10.36 1.89 3.03
C ALA A 148 -11.46 1.57 4.07
N HIS A 149 -11.31 2.06 5.30
CA HIS A 149 -12.30 1.87 6.37
C HIS A 149 -13.65 2.55 6.11
N LEU A 150 -13.70 3.55 5.22
CA LEU A 150 -14.96 4.22 4.85
C LEU A 150 -15.68 3.51 3.69
N ILE A 151 -14.97 2.69 2.91
CA ILE A 151 -15.53 2.00 1.74
C ILE A 151 -15.90 0.56 2.15
N GLN A 152 -17.15 0.37 2.56
CA GLN A 152 -17.64 -0.94 3.02
C GLN A 152 -17.85 -1.94 1.88
N ASN A 153 -18.06 -1.43 0.65
CA ASN A 153 -18.28 -2.27 -0.51
C ASN A 153 -16.99 -3.01 -0.92
N LYS A 154 -16.91 -4.29 -0.54
CA LYS A 154 -15.77 -5.17 -0.84
C LYS A 154 -15.47 -5.27 -2.34
N ALA A 155 -16.50 -5.30 -3.18
CA ALA A 155 -16.32 -5.42 -4.62
C ALA A 155 -15.64 -4.16 -5.22
N ILE A 156 -15.92 -2.98 -4.67
CA ILE A 156 -15.21 -1.74 -5.07
C ILE A 156 -13.75 -1.83 -4.63
N MET A 157 -13.48 -2.20 -3.37
CA MET A 157 -12.11 -2.30 -2.86
C MET A 157 -11.27 -3.34 -3.60
N GLU A 158 -11.86 -4.46 -4.00
CA GLU A 158 -11.19 -5.47 -4.81
C GLU A 158 -10.84 -4.93 -6.21
N ARG A 159 -11.76 -4.20 -6.86
CA ARG A 159 -11.46 -3.53 -8.14
C ARG A 159 -10.36 -2.47 -8.02
N VAL A 160 -10.38 -1.66 -6.95
CA VAL A 160 -9.33 -0.67 -6.67
C VAL A 160 -7.97 -1.37 -6.51
N THR A 161 -7.94 -2.50 -5.80
CA THR A 161 -6.75 -3.33 -5.61
C THR A 161 -6.22 -3.83 -6.97
N ASN A 162 -7.08 -4.45 -7.77
CA ASN A 162 -6.73 -5.03 -9.08
C ASN A 162 -6.24 -3.98 -10.12
N LEU A 163 -6.69 -2.73 -10.00
CA LEU A 163 -6.26 -1.63 -10.89
C LEU A 163 -4.93 -1.00 -10.46
N SER A 164 -4.45 -1.31 -9.27
CA SER A 164 -3.18 -0.80 -8.74
C SER A 164 -2.03 -1.75 -9.12
N ASP A 165 -0.79 -1.26 -9.18
CA ASP A 165 0.38 -2.12 -9.39
C ASP A 165 0.92 -2.68 -8.06
N THR A 166 0.94 -1.83 -7.03
CA THR A 166 1.32 -2.16 -5.66
C THR A 166 0.17 -1.78 -4.73
N VAL A 167 -0.14 -2.61 -3.75
CA VAL A 167 -1.16 -2.33 -2.73
C VAL A 167 -0.61 -2.71 -1.37
N VAL A 168 -0.57 -1.70 -0.50
CA VAL A 168 -0.16 -1.83 0.90
C VAL A 168 -1.25 -1.24 1.76
N ALA A 169 -1.68 -1.96 2.79
CA ALA A 169 -2.61 -1.46 3.80
C ALA A 169 -1.89 -1.21 5.13
N LEU A 170 -2.32 -0.16 5.82
CA LEU A 170 -1.86 0.16 7.17
C LEU A 170 -3.02 -0.15 8.13
N GLU A 171 -2.74 -0.98 9.13
CA GLU A 171 -3.68 -1.29 10.21
C GLU A 171 -3.16 -0.64 11.49
N SER A 172 -3.91 0.31 12.05
CA SER A 172 -3.56 0.95 13.32
C SER A 172 -3.92 0.05 14.50
N PHE A 173 -3.08 0.02 15.53
CA PHE A 173 -3.42 -0.63 16.80
C PHE A 173 -4.30 0.23 17.70
N ILE A 174 -4.36 1.54 17.48
CA ILE A 174 -5.16 2.46 18.29
C ILE A 174 -6.62 1.98 18.30
N GLY A 175 -7.16 1.76 19.50
CA GLY A 175 -8.55 1.31 19.70
C GLY A 175 -8.78 -0.17 19.42
N SER A 176 -7.72 -0.98 19.27
CA SER A 176 -7.80 -2.43 19.11
C SER A 176 -7.28 -3.16 20.35
N GLU A 177 -7.61 -4.44 20.49
CA GLU A 177 -7.06 -5.31 21.54
C GLU A 177 -5.52 -5.44 21.46
N ARG A 178 -4.93 -5.14 20.29
CA ARG A 178 -3.48 -5.20 20.08
C ARG A 178 -2.74 -4.05 20.77
N GLU A 179 -3.42 -2.95 21.08
CA GLU A 179 -2.83 -1.80 21.78
C GLU A 179 -2.33 -2.17 23.19
N THR A 180 -3.04 -3.05 23.89
CA THR A 180 -2.72 -3.43 25.27
C THR A 180 -1.79 -4.64 25.36
N ASN A 181 -1.52 -5.30 24.23
CA ASN A 181 -0.71 -6.51 24.19
C ASN A 181 0.79 -6.15 24.32
N PRO A 182 1.51 -6.70 25.33
CA PRO A 182 2.95 -6.44 25.52
C PRO A 182 3.83 -6.74 24.31
N LEU A 183 3.39 -7.67 23.44
CA LEU A 183 4.07 -8.02 22.19
C LEU A 183 4.20 -6.82 21.23
N TYR A 184 3.20 -5.95 21.22
CA TYR A 184 3.08 -4.85 20.25
C TYR A 184 3.47 -3.49 20.84
N LYS A 185 3.95 -3.43 22.09
CA LYS A 185 4.19 -2.16 22.82
C LYS A 185 5.06 -1.14 22.09
N ASP A 186 5.95 -1.62 21.21
CA ASP A 186 6.91 -0.80 20.48
C ASP A 186 6.43 -0.37 19.09
N TYR A 187 5.23 -0.79 18.69
CA TYR A 187 4.65 -0.62 17.37
C TYR A 187 3.31 0.13 17.42
N HIS A 188 3.00 0.86 16.36
CA HIS A 188 1.74 1.59 16.22
C HIS A 188 0.72 0.85 15.36
N GLY A 189 1.16 -0.18 14.62
CA GLY A 189 0.30 -0.92 13.72
C GLY A 189 1.03 -1.93 12.85
N LEU A 190 0.27 -2.61 12.00
CA LEU A 190 0.78 -3.54 10.99
C LEU A 190 0.76 -2.94 9.59
N ILE A 191 1.66 -3.45 8.76
CA ILE A 191 1.67 -3.20 7.32
C ILE A 191 1.35 -4.50 6.61
N HIS A 192 0.26 -4.49 5.86
CA HIS A 192 -0.16 -5.62 5.03
C HIS A 192 0.22 -5.35 3.59
N ILE A 193 1.03 -6.23 3.01
CA ILE A 193 1.33 -6.18 1.58
C ILE A 193 0.31 -7.07 0.87
N HIS A 194 -0.64 -6.44 0.17
CA HIS A 194 -1.66 -7.15 -0.59
C HIS A 194 -1.22 -7.46 -2.01
N GLN A 195 -0.47 -6.56 -2.64
CA GLN A 195 -0.03 -6.70 -4.01
C GLN A 195 1.32 -6.03 -4.25
N ILE A 196 2.22 -6.69 -4.97
CA ILE A 196 3.53 -6.18 -5.40
C ILE A 196 3.58 -6.27 -6.94
N PRO A 197 4.21 -5.31 -7.63
CA PRO A 197 4.31 -5.31 -9.08
C PRO A 197 5.17 -6.49 -9.56
N GLN A 198 4.64 -7.22 -10.54
CA GLN A 198 5.36 -8.30 -11.23
C GLN A 198 6.11 -7.72 -12.43
N LEU A 199 7.24 -7.05 -12.19
CA LEU A 199 8.08 -6.58 -13.28
C LEU A 199 8.88 -7.75 -13.84
N ASN A 200 8.63 -8.10 -15.10
CA ASN A 200 9.37 -9.12 -15.87
C ASN A 200 9.42 -10.53 -15.25
N CYS A 201 8.46 -10.87 -14.38
CA CYS A 201 8.37 -12.18 -13.74
C CYS A 201 6.97 -12.77 -13.94
N LEU A 202 6.89 -14.07 -14.26
CA LEU A 202 5.62 -14.80 -14.36
C LEU A 202 5.11 -15.30 -13.00
N ILE A 203 5.97 -15.27 -11.98
CA ILE A 203 5.69 -15.72 -10.62
C ILE A 203 5.92 -14.54 -9.69
N CYS A 204 4.95 -14.28 -8.81
CA CYS A 204 5.07 -13.29 -7.74
C CYS A 204 5.97 -13.88 -6.64
N ASP A 205 7.00 -13.15 -6.21
CA ASP A 205 7.63 -13.44 -4.93
C ASP A 205 6.62 -13.11 -3.83
N VAL A 206 5.88 -14.11 -3.38
CA VAL A 206 5.04 -14.02 -2.18
C VAL A 206 6.01 -14.03 -1.02
N SER A 207 6.60 -12.87 -0.71
CA SER A 207 7.55 -12.77 0.38
C SER A 207 6.95 -13.40 1.64
N ASP A 208 7.63 -14.40 2.20
CA ASP A 208 7.22 -15.09 3.44
C ASP A 208 7.17 -14.14 4.66
N THR A 209 7.59 -12.89 4.51
CA THR A 209 7.49 -11.85 5.54
C THR A 209 6.11 -11.19 5.55
N LYS A 210 5.10 -11.91 6.05
CA LYS A 210 3.76 -11.36 6.28
C LYS A 210 3.69 -10.49 7.55
N ASP A 211 4.65 -10.65 8.46
CA ASP A 211 4.64 -9.98 9.75
C ASP A 211 5.45 -8.68 9.70
N LEU A 212 4.92 -7.64 9.04
CA LEU A 212 5.52 -6.30 9.04
C LEU A 212 4.75 -5.40 10.01
N ALA A 213 5.48 -4.74 10.89
CA ALA A 213 4.96 -3.76 11.82
C ALA A 213 5.59 -2.39 11.55
N PHE A 214 4.81 -1.33 11.77
CA PHE A 214 5.31 0.04 11.67
C PHE A 214 5.29 0.75 13.02
N ARG A 215 6.21 1.68 13.16
CA ARG A 215 6.25 2.62 14.29
C ARG A 215 6.74 3.97 13.83
N LEU A 216 6.21 5.00 14.47
CA LEU A 216 6.62 6.39 14.29
C LEU A 216 7.24 6.88 15.60
N LYS A 217 8.55 6.69 15.80
CA LYS A 217 9.21 7.14 17.02
C LYS A 217 9.98 8.43 16.76
N ARG A 218 9.63 9.47 17.53
CA ARG A 218 10.20 10.83 17.44
C ARG A 218 10.04 11.46 16.05
N LYS A 219 10.94 11.11 15.14
CA LYS A 219 11.19 11.78 13.86
C LYS A 219 11.25 10.81 12.68
N LEU A 220 11.12 9.51 12.94
CA LEU A 220 11.36 8.45 11.97
C LEU A 220 10.18 7.48 11.94
N PHE A 221 9.66 7.27 10.73
CA PHE A 221 8.74 6.18 10.42
C PHE A 221 9.57 4.96 10.01
N THR A 222 9.47 3.85 10.74
CA THR A 222 10.19 2.61 10.45
C THR A 222 9.23 1.46 10.24
N ILE A 223 9.55 0.62 9.26
CA ILE A 223 8.88 -0.64 8.97
C ILE A 223 9.88 -1.75 9.31
N GLU A 224 9.48 -2.67 10.18
CA GLU A 224 10.34 -3.74 10.68
C GLU A 224 9.57 -5.06 10.67
N ARG A 225 10.29 -6.17 10.58
CA ARG A 225 9.68 -7.49 10.77
C ARG A 225 9.32 -7.66 12.24
N LEU A 226 8.09 -8.07 12.51
CA LEU A 226 7.68 -8.42 13.86
C LEU A 226 8.40 -9.70 14.28
N HIS A 227 9.13 -9.63 15.38
CA HIS A 227 9.75 -10.80 15.99
C HIS A 227 8.90 -11.21 17.19
N LEU A 228 8.40 -12.44 17.17
CA LEU A 228 7.83 -13.02 18.38
C LEU A 228 8.95 -13.14 19.42
N PRO A 229 8.73 -12.74 20.68
CA PRO A 229 9.67 -12.98 21.74
C PRO A 229 9.94 -14.49 21.80
N PRO A 230 11.19 -14.91 22.02
CA PRO A 230 11.48 -16.31 22.24
C PRO A 230 10.61 -16.81 23.40
N ASP A 231 10.02 -17.99 23.21
CA ASP A 231 9.15 -18.62 24.20
C ASP A 231 10.03 -19.08 25.37
N LEU A 232 10.41 -18.14 26.24
CA LEU A 232 11.17 -18.35 27.46
C LEU A 232 10.20 -18.81 28.55
N SER A 233 9.50 -19.91 28.29
CA SER A 233 8.90 -20.68 29.38
C SER A 233 10.02 -21.48 30.03
N ASP A 234 10.55 -20.97 31.14
CA ASP A 234 11.52 -21.68 32.01
C ASP A 234 10.96 -22.97 32.62
N THR A 235 9.71 -23.30 32.34
CA THR A 235 9.11 -24.59 32.69
C THR A 235 9.29 -25.59 31.56
N VAL A 236 10.30 -26.46 31.69
CA VAL A 236 10.32 -27.79 31.08
C VAL A 236 9.14 -28.58 31.64
N SER A 237 7.94 -28.30 31.16
CA SER A 237 6.77 -29.12 31.42
C SER A 237 5.92 -29.10 30.17
N ARG A 238 5.99 -30.21 29.43
CA ARG A 238 5.03 -30.59 28.40
C ARG A 238 3.64 -30.66 29.05
N SER A 239 2.94 -29.54 29.11
CA SER A 239 1.49 -29.52 29.26
C SER A 239 0.97 -28.67 28.12
N SER A 240 0.27 -29.32 27.21
CA SER A 240 -0.44 -28.71 26.09
C SER A 240 -1.26 -27.50 26.55
N LYS A 241 -0.75 -26.28 26.34
CA LYS A 241 -1.55 -25.07 26.39
C LYS A 241 -2.27 -24.96 25.06
N GLN A 242 -3.57 -25.23 25.09
CA GLN A 242 -4.43 -25.23 23.91
C GLN A 242 -4.85 -23.81 23.47
N ASP A 243 -4.52 -22.77 24.24
CA ASP A 243 -5.19 -21.46 24.08
C ASP A 243 -4.34 -20.32 23.50
N LEU A 244 -3.04 -20.51 23.21
CA LEU A 244 -2.21 -19.47 22.57
C LEU A 244 -2.12 -19.60 21.04
N ALA A 245 -2.52 -20.76 20.50
CA ALA A 245 -2.44 -21.04 19.07
C ALA A 245 -3.70 -20.62 18.29
N GLU A 246 -4.83 -20.32 18.95
CA GLU A 246 -6.06 -19.95 18.25
C GLU A 246 -5.98 -18.55 17.62
N SER A 247 -5.34 -17.59 18.28
CA SER A 247 -5.16 -16.24 17.72
C SER A 247 -4.23 -16.21 16.49
N ALA A 248 -3.32 -17.18 16.38
CA ALA A 248 -2.45 -17.34 15.21
C ALA A 248 -3.11 -18.18 14.09
N LYS A 249 -3.99 -19.13 14.44
CA LYS A 249 -4.69 -19.96 13.45
C LYS A 249 -5.69 -19.19 12.58
N LEU A 250 -6.28 -18.12 13.10
CA LEU A 250 -7.17 -17.23 12.32
C LEU A 250 -6.46 -16.57 11.13
N LEU A 251 -5.13 -16.54 11.10
CA LEU A 251 -4.33 -16.01 10.00
C LEU A 251 -3.99 -17.04 8.91
N SER A 252 -4.46 -18.29 9.04
CA SER A 252 -4.10 -19.40 8.13
C SER A 252 -5.31 -20.19 7.60
N SER A 253 -6.44 -19.54 7.32
CA SER A 253 -7.51 -20.19 6.55
C SER A 253 -7.15 -20.24 5.05
N GLY A 254 -6.10 -20.99 4.73
CA GLY A 254 -5.82 -21.48 3.38
C GLY A 254 -6.68 -22.71 3.11
N CYS A 255 -7.48 -22.65 2.04
CA CYS A 255 -8.37 -23.70 1.60
C CYS A 255 -7.57 -24.98 1.27
N GLY A 256 -7.65 -25.97 2.16
CA GLY A 256 -7.07 -27.30 1.98
C GLY A 256 -8.05 -28.35 2.50
N ALA A 257 -9.20 -28.47 1.84
CA ALA A 257 -10.10 -29.58 2.09
C ALA A 257 -9.39 -30.88 1.67
N MET A 258 -8.93 -31.66 2.66
CA MET A 258 -8.46 -33.02 2.43
C MET A 258 -9.63 -33.89 2.00
N ALA A 259 -9.73 -34.17 0.70
CA ALA A 259 -10.52 -35.27 0.20
C ALA A 259 -9.86 -36.59 0.66
N MET A 260 -10.49 -37.28 1.61
CA MET A 260 -10.26 -38.69 1.84
C MET A 260 -10.64 -39.47 0.57
N GLY A 261 -9.64 -39.96 -0.16
CA GLY A 261 -9.83 -40.82 -1.32
C GLY A 261 -8.87 -41.99 -1.28
N LYS A 262 -9.25 -43.09 -0.61
CA LYS A 262 -8.71 -44.41 -0.95
C LYS A 262 -9.29 -44.78 -2.32
N LYS A 263 -8.44 -44.98 -3.32
CA LYS A 263 -8.50 -46.10 -4.25
C LYS A 263 -7.30 -46.09 -5.20
N HIS A 264 -6.59 -47.22 -5.16
CA HIS A 264 -5.64 -47.74 -6.11
C HIS A 264 -6.25 -47.72 -7.52
N LEU A 265 -5.48 -47.31 -8.53
CA LEU A 265 -5.75 -47.66 -9.92
C LEU A 265 -4.44 -48.04 -10.59
N ASP A 266 -4.40 -49.30 -11.03
CA ASP A 266 -3.45 -49.83 -11.99
C ASP A 266 -3.88 -49.40 -13.40
N PHE A 267 -2.85 -49.12 -14.22
CA PHE A 267 -2.84 -48.68 -15.63
C PHE A 267 -3.16 -47.20 -15.89
#